data_AF-A0A2G1BTQ2-F1
#
_entry.id   AF-A0A2G1BTQ2-F1
#
_cell.length_a   1.000
_cell.length_b   1.000
_cell.length_c   1.000
_cell.angle_alpha   90.00
_cell.angle_beta   90.00
_cell.angle_gamma   90.00
#
_symmetry.space_group_name_H-M   'P 1'
#
loop_
_entity.id
_entity.type
_entity.pdbx_description
1 polymer ?
#
loop_
_entity_poly.entity_id
_entity_poly.type
_entity_poly.pdbx_seq_one_letter_code
_entity_poly.pdbx_strand_id
1 'polypeptide(L)'
;MNLKTIHNVYFIGIGGIGMSAIARYFSVNGKVVVGYDKTPTPITKSLEEIGIEVHFEDAVKNIPISFLNKEKTLVVYTPAVPKNHLQLNYFKDNGYTVLKRAEVLGEITKNTFCLAVAGTHGKTTTSSILGHIMQPEKATSFLGGIAENYNSNLILGGDEVSVVEADEFDRSFLKLSPNIACVTSMDADHLDIYGENELLQQSFRDFAGKVSDTLIVAKGLPLEGLTYAVEAAADYKAYNVKIEEGKYVFDVKTPTSEIKNIAFHLPGNHNMMNALAALAIADVYGVSLEKIKKQLGTFKGVQRRFSYKIKTEDVVLIDDYAHHPTEIKAVAQSVREMYSKEKVLAVFQPHLFSRTRDFVDDFAEALSLFDEVLLLDIYPARELPIKGVTSNWLLEKITIDTKKLVSKEKLSNEIIKSESKIVAMLGAGDIGLLVDEVKNKLEEKHKK
;
A
#
# COMPACT_ATOMS: atom_id res chain seq x y z
N MET A 1 0.44 21.92 17.93
CA MET A 1 -0.65 21.64 18.90
C MET A 1 -0.10 20.75 20.01
N ASN A 2 -0.59 20.85 21.25
CA ASN A 2 -0.17 19.89 22.29
C ASN A 2 -1.10 18.67 22.29
N LEU A 3 -0.71 17.59 21.61
CA LEU A 3 -1.50 16.34 21.57
C LEU A 3 -1.71 15.70 22.96
N LYS A 4 -0.91 16.08 23.97
CA LYS A 4 -1.05 15.57 25.33
C LYS A 4 -2.34 16.06 26.01
N THR A 5 -2.84 17.24 25.69
CA THR A 5 -4.05 17.83 26.30
C THR A 5 -5.35 17.32 25.69
N ILE A 6 -5.27 16.68 24.52
CA ILE A 6 -6.42 16.03 23.86
C ILE A 6 -6.73 14.72 24.58
N HIS A 7 -8.00 14.45 24.88
CA HIS A 7 -8.43 13.18 25.47
C HIS A 7 -9.20 12.32 24.46
N ASN A 8 -9.99 12.96 23.61
CA ASN A 8 -10.88 12.32 22.66
C ASN A 8 -10.42 12.62 21.23
N VAL A 9 -10.42 11.62 20.36
CA VAL A 9 -10.11 11.79 18.94
C VAL A 9 -11.21 11.17 18.10
N TYR A 10 -11.94 12.01 17.38
CA TYR A 10 -13.07 11.61 16.54
C TYR A 10 -12.64 11.56 15.08
N PHE A 11 -12.82 10.42 14.42
CA PHE A 11 -12.42 10.23 13.02
C PHE A 11 -13.62 10.25 12.07
N ILE A 12 -13.50 10.94 10.94
CA ILE A 12 -14.46 10.90 9.84
C ILE A 12 -13.79 10.28 8.62
N GLY A 13 -14.23 9.07 8.24
CA GLY A 13 -13.55 8.18 7.30
C GLY A 13 -12.48 7.32 7.98
N ILE A 14 -12.78 6.76 9.16
CA ILE A 14 -11.83 6.02 10.00
C ILE A 14 -11.31 4.74 9.33
N GLY A 15 -12.06 4.15 8.40
CA GLY A 15 -11.72 2.93 7.67
C GLY A 15 -10.65 3.14 6.59
N GLY A 16 -10.29 4.39 6.26
CA GLY A 16 -9.17 4.66 5.35
C GLY A 16 -7.84 4.15 5.90
N ILE A 17 -6.94 3.69 5.01
CA ILE A 17 -5.68 3.06 5.45
C ILE A 17 -4.79 4.01 6.27
N GLY A 18 -4.62 5.26 5.84
CA GLY A 18 -3.87 6.24 6.62
C GLY A 18 -4.62 6.75 7.86
N MET A 19 -5.96 6.67 7.87
CA MET A 19 -6.79 7.11 8.99
C MET A 19 -6.76 6.11 10.14
N SER A 20 -6.94 4.83 9.83
CA SER A 20 -6.93 3.75 10.80
C SER A 20 -5.59 3.58 11.51
N ALA A 21 -4.45 3.83 10.84
CA ALA A 21 -3.14 3.83 11.50
C ALA A 21 -3.03 4.90 12.61
N ILE A 22 -3.53 6.12 12.34
CA ILE A 22 -3.55 7.21 13.32
C ILE A 22 -4.56 6.93 14.43
N ALA A 23 -5.72 6.34 14.10
CA ALA A 23 -6.70 5.92 15.10
C ALA A 23 -6.13 4.88 16.07
N ARG A 24 -5.44 3.84 15.55
CA ARG A 24 -4.71 2.87 16.37
C ARG A 24 -3.66 3.53 17.25
N TYR A 25 -2.88 4.46 16.70
CA TYR A 25 -1.86 5.18 17.45
C TYR A 25 -2.45 5.93 18.65
N PHE A 26 -3.52 6.69 18.47
CA PHE A 26 -4.15 7.39 19.57
C PHE A 26 -4.77 6.44 20.59
N SER A 27 -5.40 5.35 20.13
CA SER A 27 -5.99 4.35 21.01
C SER A 27 -4.94 3.71 21.93
N VAL A 28 -3.78 3.31 21.39
CA VAL A 28 -2.72 2.71 22.21
C VAL A 28 -2.04 3.74 23.12
N ASN A 29 -2.02 5.02 22.73
CA ASN A 29 -1.56 6.12 23.59
C ASN A 29 -2.64 6.60 24.59
N GLY A 30 -3.64 5.76 24.88
CA GLY A 30 -4.62 5.97 25.95
C GLY A 30 -5.66 7.06 25.67
N LYS A 31 -5.84 7.47 24.41
CA LYS A 31 -6.92 8.38 24.01
C LYS A 31 -8.20 7.59 23.75
N VAL A 32 -9.35 8.23 23.99
CA VAL A 32 -10.65 7.69 23.60
C VAL A 32 -10.85 7.97 22.11
N VAL A 33 -11.01 6.91 21.32
CA VAL A 33 -11.14 7.00 19.86
C VAL A 33 -12.49 6.46 19.42
N VAL A 34 -13.20 7.23 18.60
CA VAL A 34 -14.45 6.85 17.93
C VAL A 34 -14.36 7.33 16.49
N GLY A 35 -15.04 6.66 15.56
CA GLY A 35 -15.13 7.19 14.22
C GLY A 35 -16.35 6.78 13.42
N TYR A 36 -16.54 7.53 12.35
CA TYR A 36 -17.47 7.25 11.28
C TYR A 36 -16.73 6.66 10.08
N ASP A 37 -17.33 5.70 9.40
CA ASP A 37 -17.02 5.37 8.02
C ASP A 37 -18.29 5.15 7.20
N LYS A 38 -18.23 5.22 5.87
CA LYS A 38 -19.41 5.03 5.03
C LYS A 38 -19.83 3.56 4.97
N THR A 39 -18.86 2.65 4.97
CA THR A 39 -19.09 1.22 4.72
C THR A 39 -18.27 0.36 5.68
N PRO A 40 -18.85 -0.73 6.22
CA PRO A 40 -18.07 -1.73 6.94
C PRO A 40 -16.98 -2.34 6.05
N THR A 41 -15.77 -2.46 6.58
CA THR A 41 -14.61 -3.07 5.90
C THR A 41 -13.82 -3.93 6.88
N PRO A 42 -12.88 -4.78 6.40
CA PRO A 42 -11.95 -5.47 7.30
C PRO A 42 -11.15 -4.51 8.20
N ILE A 43 -10.85 -3.29 7.73
CA ILE A 43 -10.16 -2.27 8.53
C ILE A 43 -11.06 -1.79 9.67
N THR A 44 -12.32 -1.42 9.40
CA THR A 44 -13.23 -0.97 10.47
C THR A 44 -13.49 -2.08 11.48
N LYS A 45 -13.69 -3.32 11.01
CA LYS A 45 -13.86 -4.49 11.89
C LYS A 45 -12.66 -4.69 12.81
N SER A 46 -11.44 -4.60 12.28
CA SER A 46 -10.22 -4.74 13.09
C SER A 46 -9.93 -3.52 14.00
N LEU A 47 -10.64 -2.40 13.83
CA LEU A 47 -10.65 -1.31 14.81
C LEU A 47 -11.65 -1.62 15.93
N GLU A 48 -12.84 -2.13 15.60
CA GLU A 48 -13.85 -2.58 16.57
C GLU A 48 -13.30 -3.69 17.48
N GLU A 49 -12.52 -4.64 16.91
CA GLU A 49 -11.86 -5.72 17.66
C GLU A 49 -10.87 -5.23 18.73
N ILE A 50 -10.32 -4.02 18.58
CA ILE A 50 -9.45 -3.39 19.59
C ILE A 50 -10.18 -2.36 20.47
N GLY A 51 -11.51 -2.35 20.42
CA GLY A 51 -12.37 -1.52 21.28
C GLY A 51 -12.64 -0.10 20.76
N ILE A 52 -12.32 0.20 19.51
CA ILE A 52 -12.67 1.49 18.89
C ILE A 52 -14.09 1.40 18.34
N GLU A 53 -14.98 2.26 18.82
CA GLU A 53 -16.35 2.33 18.30
C GLU A 53 -16.37 2.92 16.88
N VAL A 54 -17.02 2.22 15.96
CA VAL A 54 -17.22 2.66 14.58
C VAL A 54 -18.71 2.65 14.25
N HIS A 55 -19.21 3.72 13.64
CA HIS A 55 -20.59 3.78 13.13
C HIS A 55 -20.65 4.19 11.66
N PHE A 56 -21.75 3.82 11.00
CA PHE A 56 -21.86 3.88 9.54
C PHE A 56 -22.94 4.82 8.99
N GLU A 57 -23.65 5.53 9.87
CA GLU A 57 -24.65 6.53 9.50
C GLU A 57 -24.11 7.94 9.75
N ASP A 58 -24.12 8.79 8.71
CA ASP A 58 -23.77 10.20 8.82
C ASP A 58 -24.93 10.98 9.47
N ALA A 59 -24.95 11.00 10.81
CA ALA A 59 -25.96 11.71 11.57
C ALA A 59 -25.36 12.30 12.85
N VAL A 60 -25.64 13.57 13.14
CA VAL A 60 -25.11 14.29 14.33
C VAL A 60 -25.48 13.60 15.64
N LYS A 61 -26.66 12.96 15.72
CA LYS A 61 -27.10 12.16 16.87
C LYS A 61 -26.16 11.01 17.24
N ASN A 62 -25.32 10.55 16.31
CA ASN A 62 -24.39 9.45 16.49
C ASN A 62 -23.03 9.91 17.04
N ILE A 63 -22.81 11.23 17.21
CA ILE A 63 -21.64 11.75 17.91
C ILE A 63 -21.82 11.47 19.41
N PRO A 64 -20.95 10.69 20.07
CA PRO A 64 -21.14 10.36 21.48
C PRO A 64 -21.02 11.59 22.38
N ILE A 65 -21.77 11.60 23.48
CA ILE A 65 -21.82 12.74 24.43
C ILE A 65 -20.42 13.11 24.94
N SER A 66 -19.55 12.12 25.18
CA SER A 66 -18.17 12.32 25.63
C SER A 66 -17.33 13.15 24.65
N PHE A 67 -17.70 13.19 23.37
CA PHE A 67 -17.01 13.93 22.32
C PHE A 67 -17.52 15.37 22.17
N LEU A 68 -18.59 15.78 22.86
CA LEU A 68 -19.17 17.11 22.77
C LEU A 68 -18.40 18.20 23.55
N ASN A 69 -17.26 17.85 24.16
CA ASN A 69 -16.35 18.81 24.78
C ASN A 69 -15.27 19.26 23.79
N LYS A 70 -15.47 20.42 23.17
CA LYS A 70 -14.58 21.00 22.15
C LYS A 70 -13.11 21.15 22.57
N GLU A 71 -12.83 21.38 23.86
CA GLU A 71 -11.47 21.60 24.35
C GLU A 71 -10.69 20.29 24.54
N LYS A 72 -11.42 19.17 24.66
CA LYS A 72 -10.86 17.83 24.86
C LYS A 72 -10.92 16.95 23.62
N THR A 73 -11.63 17.39 22.58
CA THR A 73 -11.90 16.62 21.36
C THR A 73 -11.14 17.19 20.15
N LEU A 74 -10.29 16.34 19.56
CA LEU A 74 -9.73 16.55 18.23
C LEU A 74 -10.59 15.81 17.20
N VAL A 75 -10.91 16.46 16.08
CA VAL A 75 -11.59 15.84 14.94
C VAL A 75 -10.61 15.66 13.80
N VAL A 76 -10.49 14.44 13.29
CA VAL A 76 -9.60 14.07 12.19
C VAL A 76 -10.44 13.59 11.02
N TYR A 77 -10.17 14.12 9.82
CA TYR A 77 -10.94 13.73 8.64
C TYR A 77 -10.05 13.45 7.42
N THR A 78 -10.56 12.60 6.53
CA THR A 78 -9.96 12.35 5.21
C THR A 78 -10.53 13.30 4.16
N PRO A 79 -9.72 13.80 3.19
CA PRO A 79 -10.21 14.60 2.07
C PRO A 79 -11.30 13.92 1.22
N ALA A 80 -11.43 12.59 1.29
CA ALA A 80 -12.46 11.84 0.58
C ALA A 80 -13.90 12.06 1.12
N VAL A 81 -14.04 12.72 2.27
CA VAL A 81 -15.35 13.04 2.87
C VAL A 81 -16.08 14.11 2.02
N PRO A 82 -17.37 13.90 1.65
CA PRO A 82 -18.14 14.89 0.90
C PRO A 82 -18.29 16.22 1.63
N LYS A 83 -18.41 17.32 0.87
CA LYS A 83 -18.58 18.68 1.43
C LYS A 83 -19.85 18.85 2.27
N ASN A 84 -20.90 18.09 1.97
CA ASN A 84 -22.20 18.15 2.66
C ASN A 84 -22.31 17.15 3.83
N HIS A 85 -21.21 16.54 4.26
CA HIS A 85 -21.21 15.58 5.36
C HIS A 85 -21.65 16.24 6.69
N LEU A 86 -22.69 15.70 7.31
CA LEU A 86 -23.42 16.33 8.40
C LEU A 86 -22.54 16.47 9.65
N GLN A 87 -21.85 15.41 10.05
CA GLN A 87 -21.01 15.48 11.27
C GLN A 87 -19.77 16.36 11.11
N LEU A 88 -19.11 16.33 9.95
CA LEU A 88 -17.96 17.19 9.67
C LEU A 88 -18.36 18.67 9.74
N ASN A 89 -19.51 19.02 9.15
CA ASN A 89 -20.02 20.38 9.19
C ASN A 89 -20.44 20.77 10.61
N TYR A 90 -21.09 19.89 11.37
CA TYR A 90 -21.37 20.13 12.78
C TYR A 90 -20.11 20.51 13.58
N PHE A 91 -19.02 19.74 13.47
CA PHE A 91 -17.78 20.05 14.20
C PHE A 91 -17.15 21.38 13.77
N LYS A 92 -17.18 21.69 12.47
CA LYS A 92 -16.66 22.98 11.96
C LYS A 92 -17.51 24.16 12.45
N ASP A 93 -18.83 24.06 12.33
CA ASP A 93 -19.78 25.13 12.66
C ASP A 93 -19.80 25.43 14.17
N ASN A 94 -19.44 24.44 14.99
CA ASN A 94 -19.36 24.58 16.45
C ASN A 94 -17.92 24.84 16.98
N GLY A 95 -16.97 25.16 16.10
CA GLY A 95 -15.64 25.63 16.48
C GLY A 95 -14.73 24.58 17.12
N TYR A 96 -14.88 23.30 16.75
CA TYR A 96 -13.95 22.25 17.17
C TYR A 96 -12.61 22.38 16.46
N THR A 97 -11.57 21.77 17.05
CA THR A 97 -10.29 21.59 16.34
C THR A 97 -10.47 20.48 15.31
N VAL A 98 -10.58 20.85 14.04
CA VAL A 98 -10.75 19.92 12.91
C VAL A 98 -9.50 19.94 12.04
N LEU A 99 -8.76 18.83 11.99
CA LEU A 99 -7.52 18.71 11.23
C LEU A 99 -7.62 17.64 10.15
N LYS A 100 -6.95 17.84 9.02
CA LYS A 100 -6.77 16.79 8.03
C LYS A 100 -5.85 15.70 8.58
N ARG A 101 -6.02 14.47 8.09
CA ARG A 101 -5.12 13.32 8.33
C ARG A 101 -3.63 13.70 8.33
N ALA A 102 -3.19 14.37 7.27
CA ALA A 102 -1.79 14.72 7.07
C ALA A 102 -1.24 15.71 8.10
N GLU A 103 -2.08 16.63 8.57
CA GLU A 103 -1.71 17.61 9.59
C GLU A 103 -1.53 16.93 10.95
N VAL A 104 -2.40 15.97 11.26
CA VAL A 104 -2.27 15.16 12.48
C VAL A 104 -1.00 14.30 12.44
N LEU A 105 -0.72 13.64 11.31
CA LEU A 105 0.52 12.87 11.15
C LEU A 105 1.76 13.76 11.26
N GLY A 106 1.73 14.96 10.68
CA GLY A 106 2.78 15.97 10.85
C GLY A 106 2.99 16.36 12.31
N GLU A 107 1.93 16.59 13.08
CA GLU A 107 2.03 16.91 14.50
C GLU A 107 2.55 15.73 15.35
N ILE A 108 2.18 14.48 15.01
CA ILE A 108 2.69 13.28 15.68
C ILE A 108 4.21 13.12 15.46
N THR A 109 4.68 13.33 14.24
CA THR A 109 6.07 13.10 13.85
C THR A 109 6.99 14.31 14.04
N LYS A 110 6.44 15.47 14.41
CA LYS A 110 7.18 16.73 14.51
C LYS A 110 8.38 16.69 15.46
N ASN A 111 8.29 15.89 16.53
CA ASN A 111 9.32 15.80 17.57
C ASN A 111 10.03 14.45 17.59
N THR A 112 9.90 13.65 16.52
CA THR A 112 10.57 12.37 16.36
C THR A 112 11.67 12.51 15.30
N PHE A 113 12.65 11.60 15.31
CA PHE A 113 13.53 11.41 14.17
C PHE A 113 12.72 10.78 13.03
N CYS A 114 12.40 11.57 12.02
CA CYS A 114 11.41 11.21 11.00
C CYS A 114 12.08 10.65 9.74
N LEU A 115 11.79 9.38 9.45
CA LEU A 115 12.19 8.66 8.25
C LEU A 115 11.00 8.61 7.28
N ALA A 116 11.10 9.25 6.13
CA ALA A 116 9.98 9.37 5.19
C ALA A 116 10.24 8.70 3.84
N VAL A 117 9.19 8.15 3.24
CA VAL A 117 9.25 7.57 1.89
C VAL A 117 8.16 8.22 1.03
N ALA A 118 8.58 8.93 -0.01
CA ALA A 118 7.73 9.58 -1.00
C ALA A 118 7.97 9.01 -2.41
N GLY A 119 7.07 9.32 -3.34
CA GLY A 119 7.21 9.01 -4.77
C GLY A 119 5.88 8.57 -5.37
N THR A 120 5.71 8.56 -6.68
CA THR A 120 4.43 8.14 -7.30
C THR A 120 4.15 6.64 -7.11
N HIS A 121 5.19 5.82 -7.14
CA HIS A 121 5.12 4.36 -7.01
C HIS A 121 6.04 3.84 -5.89
N GLY A 122 5.76 2.64 -5.38
CA GLY A 122 6.65 1.95 -4.43
C GLY A 122 6.68 2.50 -3.00
N LYS A 123 5.95 3.59 -2.69
CA LYS A 123 5.87 4.21 -1.36
C LYS A 123 5.54 3.21 -0.26
N THR A 124 4.36 2.60 -0.36
CA THR A 124 3.82 1.70 0.66
C THR A 124 4.71 0.49 0.91
N THR A 125 5.24 -0.12 -0.15
CA THR A 125 6.13 -1.27 -0.01
C THR A 125 7.45 -0.85 0.64
N THR A 126 8.05 0.24 0.18
CA THR A 126 9.32 0.75 0.73
C THR A 126 9.17 1.19 2.19
N SER A 127 8.12 1.94 2.54
CA SER A 127 7.87 2.35 3.93
C SER A 127 7.56 1.16 4.84
N SER A 128 6.92 0.11 4.33
CA SER A 128 6.66 -1.13 5.09
C SER A 128 7.91 -1.96 5.30
N ILE A 129 8.79 -2.07 4.28
CA ILE A 129 10.11 -2.69 4.42
C ILE A 129 10.94 -1.91 5.44
N LEU A 130 10.99 -0.58 5.32
CA LEU A 130 11.71 0.28 6.26
C LEU A 130 11.15 0.14 7.69
N GLY A 131 9.83 0.17 7.86
CA GLY A 131 9.20 -0.04 9.16
C GLY A 131 9.54 -1.40 9.78
N HIS A 132 9.64 -2.45 8.95
CA HIS A 132 10.10 -3.76 9.40
C HIS A 132 11.57 -3.76 9.83
N ILE A 133 12.46 -3.15 9.02
CA ILE A 133 13.88 -2.98 9.34
C ILE A 133 14.07 -2.21 10.66
N MET A 134 13.27 -1.17 10.87
CA MET A 134 13.35 -0.28 12.02
C MET A 134 12.59 -0.77 13.26
N GLN A 135 11.85 -1.88 13.16
CA GLN A 135 11.09 -2.41 14.29
C GLN A 135 11.97 -2.76 15.51
N PRO A 136 13.17 -3.38 15.37
CA PRO A 136 14.07 -3.62 16.49
C PRO A 136 14.61 -2.34 17.13
N GLU A 137 14.69 -1.25 16.36
CA GLU A 137 15.10 0.08 16.82
C GLU A 137 13.92 0.86 17.43
N LYS A 138 12.78 0.17 17.68
CA LYS A 138 11.57 0.71 18.28
C LYS A 138 10.99 1.93 17.54
N ALA A 139 11.14 2.00 16.21
CA ALA A 139 10.46 3.04 15.45
C ALA A 139 8.94 2.83 15.44
N THR A 140 8.18 3.91 15.64
CA THR A 140 6.74 3.90 15.37
C THR A 140 6.49 4.16 13.89
N SER A 141 5.98 3.16 13.17
CA SER A 141 5.83 3.19 11.71
C SER A 141 4.38 3.30 11.27
N PHE A 142 4.05 4.37 10.54
CA PHE A 142 2.74 4.61 9.92
C PHE A 142 2.79 4.21 8.45
N LEU A 143 2.12 3.11 8.10
CA LEU A 143 2.21 2.49 6.78
C LEU A 143 0.94 2.76 5.96
N GLY A 144 1.06 2.97 4.65
CA GLY A 144 -0.09 3.09 3.74
C GLY A 144 -0.68 1.75 3.29
N GLY A 145 -0.35 0.65 3.99
CA GLY A 145 -0.84 -0.70 3.72
C GLY A 145 -0.73 -1.58 4.95
N ILE A 146 -1.44 -2.71 4.95
CA ILE A 146 -1.38 -3.69 6.05
C ILE A 146 -0.12 -4.55 5.86
N ALA A 147 0.86 -4.41 6.73
CA ALA A 147 2.06 -5.25 6.71
C ALA A 147 1.74 -6.65 7.25
N GLU A 148 2.04 -7.69 6.48
CA GLU A 148 1.64 -9.07 6.79
C GLU A 148 2.28 -9.60 8.07
N ASN A 149 3.51 -9.16 8.38
CA ASN A 149 4.20 -9.54 9.62
C ASN A 149 3.42 -9.14 10.88
N TYR A 150 2.65 -8.05 10.81
CA TYR A 150 2.02 -7.41 11.96
C TYR A 150 0.48 -7.43 11.90
N ASN A 151 -0.08 -7.80 10.75
CA ASN A 151 -1.50 -7.67 10.44
C ASN A 151 -2.05 -6.27 10.78
N SER A 152 -1.23 -5.25 10.54
CA SER A 152 -1.51 -3.86 10.91
C SER A 152 -0.81 -2.91 9.95
N ASN A 153 -1.35 -1.71 9.82
CA ASN A 153 -0.74 -0.55 9.17
C ASN A 153 -0.02 0.38 10.17
N LEU A 154 0.05 -0.03 11.43
CA LEU A 154 0.84 0.60 12.47
C LEU A 154 1.78 -0.45 13.07
N ILE A 155 3.09 -0.21 12.98
CA ILE A 155 4.10 -0.90 13.78
C ILE A 155 4.39 0.02 14.95
N LEU A 156 3.89 -0.31 16.13
CA LEU A 156 4.08 0.52 17.31
C LEU A 156 5.47 0.31 17.92
N GLY A 157 6.15 1.42 18.20
CA GLY A 157 7.44 1.45 18.90
C GLY A 157 7.43 2.49 20.02
N GLY A 158 8.57 3.15 20.22
CA GLY A 158 8.72 4.33 21.08
C GLY A 158 8.37 5.64 20.35
N ASP A 159 8.70 6.75 20.99
CA ASP A 159 8.44 8.12 20.54
C ASP A 159 9.70 8.85 20.05
N GLU A 160 10.81 8.14 19.86
CA GLU A 160 12.08 8.71 19.39
C GLU A 160 12.19 8.72 17.86
N VAL A 161 11.70 7.68 17.19
CA VAL A 161 11.86 7.50 15.73
C VAL A 161 10.50 7.18 15.11
N SER A 162 10.23 7.82 13.97
CA SER A 162 9.03 7.52 13.18
C SER A 162 9.37 7.14 11.76
N VAL A 163 8.71 6.12 11.23
CA VAL A 163 8.70 5.81 9.78
C VAL A 163 7.35 6.22 9.21
N VAL A 164 7.34 6.96 8.11
CA VAL A 164 6.10 7.41 7.48
C VAL A 164 6.11 7.23 5.97
N GLU A 165 4.96 6.81 5.45
CA GLU A 165 4.63 7.02 4.04
C GLU A 165 4.25 8.51 3.82
N ALA A 166 4.97 9.16 2.92
CA ALA A 166 4.78 10.56 2.54
C ALA A 166 4.01 10.63 1.22
N ASP A 167 2.72 10.93 1.36
CA ASP A 167 1.74 10.95 0.26
C ASP A 167 1.75 12.30 -0.49
N GLU A 168 1.92 12.23 -1.81
CA GLU A 168 1.93 13.38 -2.71
C GLU A 168 0.53 13.82 -3.16
N PHE A 169 -0.50 12.97 -3.06
CA PHE A 169 -1.80 13.18 -3.70
C PHE A 169 -2.40 14.57 -3.49
N ASP A 170 -2.54 15.02 -2.23
CA ASP A 170 -3.07 16.36 -1.88
C ASP A 170 -1.99 17.30 -1.31
N ARG A 171 -0.72 17.10 -1.71
CA ARG A 171 0.47 17.76 -1.14
C ARG A 171 0.62 17.51 0.37
N SER A 172 0.05 16.42 0.89
CA SER A 172 0.05 16.10 2.32
C SER A 172 1.45 15.90 2.89
N PHE A 173 2.37 15.35 2.10
CA PHE A 173 3.77 15.23 2.49
C PHE A 173 4.45 16.54 2.90
N LEU A 174 3.96 17.72 2.46
CA LEU A 174 4.51 19.03 2.85
C LEU A 174 4.17 19.41 4.30
N LYS A 175 3.30 18.64 4.96
CA LYS A 175 3.02 18.76 6.40
C LYS A 175 4.02 17.99 7.27
N LEU A 176 4.85 17.13 6.67
CA LEU A 176 5.89 16.37 7.36
C LEU A 176 7.19 17.19 7.46
N SER A 177 8.10 16.82 8.36
CA SER A 177 9.43 17.43 8.51
C SER A 177 10.48 16.33 8.66
N PRO A 178 10.81 15.61 7.57
CA PRO A 178 11.70 14.45 7.64
C PRO A 178 13.16 14.83 7.98
N ASN A 179 13.83 13.96 8.71
CA ASN A 179 15.29 13.98 8.87
C ASN A 179 15.94 13.30 7.69
N ILE A 180 15.56 12.06 7.42
CA ILE A 180 16.00 11.29 6.25
C ILE A 180 14.77 10.98 5.41
N ALA A 181 14.85 11.16 4.11
CA ALA A 181 13.77 10.79 3.20
C ALA A 181 14.28 10.10 1.94
N CYS A 182 13.40 9.29 1.34
CA CYS A 182 13.59 8.76 -0.01
C CYS A 182 12.50 9.24 -0.96
N VAL A 183 12.87 9.56 -2.19
CA VAL A 183 11.96 9.71 -3.32
C VAL A 183 12.18 8.58 -4.31
N THR A 184 11.19 7.69 -4.42
CA THR A 184 11.29 6.46 -5.23
C THR A 184 11.00 6.67 -6.71
N SER A 185 10.18 7.66 -7.06
CA SER A 185 9.68 7.92 -8.42
C SER A 185 8.96 9.28 -8.49
N MET A 186 8.87 9.87 -9.68
CA MET A 186 8.21 11.16 -9.94
C MET A 186 7.46 11.15 -11.28
N ASP A 187 6.86 10.01 -11.63
CA ASP A 187 6.12 9.85 -12.88
C ASP A 187 4.87 10.75 -12.92
N ALA A 188 4.33 11.02 -14.10
CA ALA A 188 3.10 11.81 -14.19
C ALA A 188 1.92 10.98 -13.63
N ASP A 189 1.45 11.36 -12.44
CA ASP A 189 0.29 10.78 -11.76
C ASP A 189 -0.54 11.91 -11.11
N HIS A 190 -1.80 11.64 -10.78
CA HIS A 190 -2.68 12.60 -10.08
C HIS A 190 -2.80 13.99 -10.73
N LEU A 191 -2.77 14.06 -12.05
CA LEU A 191 -2.89 15.31 -12.82
C LEU A 191 -4.24 16.02 -12.60
N ASP A 192 -5.25 15.33 -12.08
CA ASP A 192 -6.52 15.92 -11.66
C ASP A 192 -6.39 16.91 -10.49
N ILE A 193 -5.34 16.77 -9.68
CA ILE A 193 -5.04 17.67 -8.55
C ILE A 193 -3.96 18.69 -8.91
N TYR A 194 -2.94 18.24 -9.64
CA TYR A 194 -1.79 19.06 -9.96
C TYR A 194 -1.99 19.91 -11.22
N GLY A 195 -2.90 19.54 -12.10
CA GLY A 195 -3.13 20.18 -13.40
C GLY A 195 -2.03 19.85 -14.41
N GLU A 196 -0.79 20.25 -14.11
CA GLU A 196 0.39 20.09 -14.96
C GLU A 196 1.49 19.28 -14.26
N ASN A 197 2.28 18.52 -15.03
CA ASN A 197 3.36 17.68 -14.50
C ASN A 197 4.45 18.52 -13.79
N GLU A 198 4.72 19.74 -14.28
CA GLU A 198 5.65 20.66 -13.64
C GLU A 198 5.28 20.97 -12.18
N LEU A 199 3.98 21.04 -11.86
CA LEU A 199 3.50 21.31 -10.51
C LEU A 199 3.69 20.11 -9.57
N LEU A 200 3.57 18.89 -10.08
CA LEU A 200 3.91 17.67 -9.34
C LEU A 200 5.42 17.60 -9.07
N GLN A 201 6.25 17.85 -10.09
CA GLN A 201 7.69 17.87 -9.90
C GLN A 201 8.13 18.96 -8.92
N GLN A 202 7.47 20.13 -8.95
CA GLN A 202 7.74 21.20 -8.00
C GLN A 202 7.38 20.78 -6.57
N SER A 203 6.27 20.08 -6.34
CA SER A 203 5.92 19.63 -4.99
C SER A 203 6.92 18.61 -4.43
N PHE A 204 7.49 17.74 -5.28
CA PHE A 204 8.59 16.86 -4.87
C PHE A 204 9.88 17.64 -4.54
N ARG A 205 10.21 18.68 -5.30
CA ARG A 205 11.33 19.58 -4.97
C ARG A 205 11.09 20.31 -3.64
N ASP A 206 9.88 20.78 -3.41
CA ASP A 206 9.49 21.43 -2.15
C ASP A 206 9.59 20.44 -0.97
N PHE A 207 9.18 19.18 -1.17
CA PHE A 207 9.34 18.11 -0.16
C PHE A 207 10.82 17.80 0.11
N ALA A 208 11.64 17.66 -0.94
CA ALA A 208 13.08 17.45 -0.82
C ALA A 208 13.75 18.58 -0.01
N GLY A 209 13.34 19.84 -0.22
CA GLY A 209 13.82 20.99 0.54
C GLY A 209 13.41 21.01 2.03
N LYS A 210 12.51 20.13 2.47
CA LYS A 210 12.14 19.96 3.88
C LYS A 210 12.96 18.89 4.60
N VAL A 211 13.77 18.11 3.88
CA VAL A 211 14.63 17.08 4.46
C VAL A 211 15.80 17.77 5.16
N SER A 212 15.94 17.53 6.46
CA SER A 212 16.93 18.25 7.29
C SER A 212 18.32 17.62 7.31
N ASP A 213 18.45 16.35 6.94
CA ASP A 213 19.72 15.63 6.91
C ASP A 213 20.01 15.09 5.51
N THR A 214 19.53 13.88 5.19
CA THR A 214 19.92 13.16 3.97
C THR A 214 18.72 12.81 3.10
N LEU A 215 18.77 13.21 1.83
CA LEU A 215 17.85 12.77 0.80
C LEU A 215 18.46 11.60 0.01
N ILE A 216 17.67 10.53 -0.15
CA ILE A 216 17.97 9.39 -1.01
C ILE A 216 17.04 9.43 -2.21
N VAL A 217 17.55 9.15 -3.40
CA VAL A 217 16.79 9.27 -4.64
C VAL A 217 17.01 8.08 -5.55
N ALA A 218 15.95 7.62 -6.20
CA ALA A 218 16.11 6.65 -7.29
C ALA A 218 16.97 7.28 -8.39
N LYS A 219 17.93 6.52 -8.91
CA LYS A 219 18.81 7.03 -9.98
C LYS A 219 17.99 7.49 -11.19
N GLY A 220 18.28 8.70 -11.67
CA GLY A 220 17.64 9.30 -12.85
C GLY A 220 16.55 10.32 -12.53
N LEU A 221 16.17 10.47 -11.26
CA LEU A 221 15.26 11.54 -10.84
C LEU A 221 15.96 12.91 -10.84
N PRO A 222 15.23 14.01 -11.16
CA PRO A 222 15.77 15.37 -11.17
C PRO A 222 15.84 15.97 -9.76
N LEU A 223 16.48 15.25 -8.84
CA LEU A 223 16.69 15.64 -7.43
C LEU A 223 18.14 15.33 -7.02
N GLU A 224 18.73 16.20 -6.19
CA GLU A 224 20.07 16.02 -5.66
C GLU A 224 20.02 15.23 -4.34
N GLY A 225 20.76 14.13 -4.24
CA GLY A 225 20.80 13.27 -3.06
C GLY A 225 21.63 12.00 -3.30
N LEU A 226 21.72 11.13 -2.30
CA LEU A 226 22.36 9.82 -2.46
C LEU A 226 21.52 8.95 -3.39
N THR A 227 22.14 8.45 -4.45
CA THR A 227 21.45 7.68 -5.48
C THR A 227 21.40 6.20 -5.13
N TYR A 228 20.33 5.51 -5.53
CA TYR A 228 20.28 4.05 -5.50
C TYR A 228 19.85 3.44 -6.83
N ALA A 229 20.40 2.27 -7.15
CA ALA A 229 20.03 1.50 -8.32
C ALA A 229 20.35 0.00 -8.21
N VAL A 230 19.58 -0.82 -8.91
CA VAL A 230 19.85 -2.25 -9.14
C VAL A 230 20.64 -2.41 -10.44
N GLU A 231 21.73 -3.19 -10.41
CA GLU A 231 22.56 -3.54 -11.56
C GLU A 231 23.08 -2.32 -12.37
N ALA A 232 23.17 -1.15 -11.72
CA ALA A 232 23.69 0.07 -12.29
C ALA A 232 24.54 0.83 -11.26
N ALA A 233 25.45 1.70 -11.72
CA ALA A 233 26.28 2.50 -10.82
C ALA A 233 25.43 3.54 -10.07
N ALA A 234 25.50 3.53 -8.74
CA ALA A 234 24.84 4.47 -7.83
C ALA A 234 25.57 4.43 -6.47
N ASP A 235 25.26 5.36 -5.56
CA ASP A 235 25.87 5.41 -4.22
C ASP A 235 25.50 4.16 -3.40
N TYR A 236 24.24 3.74 -3.51
CA TYR A 236 23.75 2.43 -3.07
C TYR A 236 23.46 1.55 -4.27
N LYS A 237 24.18 0.44 -4.41
CA LYS A 237 24.07 -0.46 -5.55
C LYS A 237 23.74 -1.87 -5.10
N ALA A 238 22.63 -2.43 -5.60
CA ALA A 238 22.42 -3.87 -5.59
C ALA A 238 23.02 -4.51 -6.85
N TYR A 239 23.71 -5.65 -6.70
CA TYR A 239 24.36 -6.37 -7.80
C TYR A 239 24.46 -7.86 -7.51
N ASN A 240 24.93 -8.64 -8.50
CA ASN A 240 24.98 -10.11 -8.43
C ASN A 240 23.60 -10.72 -8.17
N VAL A 241 22.55 -10.14 -8.76
CA VAL A 241 21.18 -10.56 -8.52
C VAL A 241 20.93 -11.95 -9.10
N LYS A 242 20.43 -12.85 -8.26
CA LYS A 242 20.06 -14.22 -8.63
C LYS A 242 18.72 -14.57 -8.00
N ILE A 243 18.04 -15.56 -8.59
CA ILE A 243 16.86 -16.19 -8.00
C ILE A 243 17.29 -17.60 -7.58
N GLU A 244 17.15 -17.89 -6.30
CA GLU A 244 17.47 -19.20 -5.71
C GLU A 244 16.27 -19.62 -4.86
N GLU A 245 15.70 -20.81 -5.10
CA GLU A 245 14.58 -21.34 -4.28
C GLU A 245 13.37 -20.38 -4.16
N GLY A 246 13.07 -19.61 -5.21
CA GLY A 246 11.92 -18.69 -5.21
C GLY A 246 12.07 -17.46 -4.31
N LYS A 247 13.31 -17.03 -4.06
CA LYS A 247 13.69 -15.76 -3.43
C LYS A 247 14.83 -15.11 -4.23
N TYR A 248 14.94 -13.79 -4.15
CA TYR A 248 16.14 -13.10 -4.65
C TYR A 248 17.29 -13.24 -3.67
N VAL A 249 18.48 -13.40 -4.22
CA VAL A 249 19.76 -13.31 -3.52
C VAL A 249 20.62 -12.27 -4.25
N PHE A 250 21.10 -11.27 -3.53
CA PHE A 250 21.90 -10.18 -4.10
C PHE A 250 22.90 -9.60 -3.08
N ASP A 251 23.89 -8.91 -3.59
CA ASP A 251 24.88 -8.16 -2.80
C ASP A 251 24.55 -6.66 -2.86
N VAL A 252 24.91 -5.92 -1.82
CA VAL A 252 24.73 -4.46 -1.77
C VAL A 252 26.04 -3.78 -1.42
N LYS A 253 26.42 -2.80 -2.24
CA LYS A 253 27.49 -1.85 -1.95
C LYS A 253 26.88 -0.53 -1.51
N THR A 254 27.34 0.00 -0.39
CA THR A 254 26.99 1.32 0.14
C THR A 254 28.15 2.30 -0.08
N PRO A 255 28.00 3.60 0.24
CA PRO A 255 29.09 4.56 0.13
C PRO A 255 30.32 4.18 0.97
N THR A 256 30.13 3.45 2.06
CA THR A 256 31.18 3.16 3.06
C THR A 256 31.49 1.68 3.23
N SER A 257 30.60 0.77 2.79
CA SER A 257 30.66 -0.65 3.13
C SER A 257 30.06 -1.55 2.03
N GLU A 258 30.13 -2.86 2.23
CA GLU A 258 29.56 -3.87 1.35
C GLU A 258 28.97 -5.01 2.19
N ILE A 259 27.82 -5.55 1.78
CA ILE A 259 27.17 -6.70 2.39
C ILE A 259 26.76 -7.70 1.31
N LYS A 260 27.01 -8.98 1.57
CA LYS A 260 26.77 -10.05 0.58
C LYS A 260 25.61 -10.94 0.96
N ASN A 261 25.02 -11.59 -0.05
CA ASN A 261 24.01 -12.63 0.09
C ASN A 261 22.77 -12.18 0.90
N ILE A 262 22.24 -10.99 0.61
CA ILE A 262 20.93 -10.58 1.12
C ILE A 262 19.87 -11.45 0.46
N ALA A 263 19.05 -12.11 1.28
CA ALA A 263 17.89 -12.87 0.82
C ALA A 263 16.63 -12.01 0.92
N PHE A 264 15.82 -11.98 -0.13
CA PHE A 264 14.58 -11.19 -0.17
C PHE A 264 13.48 -11.95 -0.90
N HIS A 265 12.31 -12.06 -0.25
CA HIS A 265 11.25 -12.97 -0.68
C HIS A 265 10.20 -12.34 -1.59
N LEU A 266 10.17 -11.01 -1.74
CA LEU A 266 9.23 -10.37 -2.65
C LEU A 266 9.76 -10.38 -4.09
N PRO A 267 8.94 -10.82 -5.06
CA PRO A 267 9.35 -10.91 -6.45
C PRO A 267 9.33 -9.55 -7.16
N GLY A 268 10.02 -9.47 -8.30
CA GLY A 268 10.10 -8.30 -9.17
C GLY A 268 11.25 -7.35 -8.83
N ASN A 269 11.90 -6.84 -9.89
CA ASN A 269 12.96 -5.83 -9.79
C ASN A 269 12.51 -4.56 -9.03
N HIS A 270 11.25 -4.14 -9.21
CA HIS A 270 10.69 -2.99 -8.48
C HIS A 270 10.71 -3.20 -6.95
N ASN A 271 10.47 -4.42 -6.47
CA ASN A 271 10.53 -4.71 -5.03
C ASN A 271 11.97 -4.77 -4.51
N MET A 272 12.92 -5.17 -5.34
CA MET A 272 14.34 -5.06 -5.00
C MET A 272 14.81 -3.59 -4.94
N MET A 273 14.33 -2.73 -5.86
CA MET A 273 14.53 -1.27 -5.76
C MET A 273 13.94 -0.71 -4.46
N ASN A 274 12.73 -1.14 -4.08
CA ASN A 274 12.08 -0.76 -2.81
C ASN A 274 12.91 -1.23 -1.58
N ALA A 275 13.44 -2.45 -1.63
CA ALA A 275 14.28 -3.00 -0.56
C ALA A 275 15.60 -2.22 -0.43
N LEU A 276 16.23 -1.86 -1.56
CA LEU A 276 17.46 -1.07 -1.59
C LEU A 276 17.23 0.35 -1.06
N ALA A 277 16.10 0.98 -1.41
CA ALA A 277 15.70 2.28 -0.87
C ALA A 277 15.53 2.25 0.66
N ALA A 278 14.82 1.24 1.18
CA ALA A 278 14.63 1.07 2.61
C ALA A 278 15.95 0.77 3.35
N LEU A 279 16.82 -0.05 2.74
CA LEU A 279 18.16 -0.32 3.25
C LEU A 279 18.99 0.96 3.32
N ALA A 280 18.98 1.79 2.28
CA ALA A 280 19.72 3.04 2.26
C ALA A 280 19.29 3.99 3.38
N ILE A 281 17.98 4.15 3.61
CA ILE A 281 17.47 4.99 4.71
C ILE A 281 17.94 4.45 6.07
N ALA A 282 17.82 3.14 6.29
CA ALA A 282 18.21 2.51 7.55
C ALA A 282 19.73 2.56 7.79
N ASP A 283 20.54 2.40 6.75
CA ASP A 283 22.01 2.51 6.79
C ASP A 283 22.44 3.94 7.14
N VAL A 284 21.85 4.96 6.48
CA VAL A 284 22.10 6.38 6.81
C VAL A 284 21.69 6.71 8.25
N TYR A 285 20.57 6.16 8.73
CA TYR A 285 20.17 6.29 10.13
C TYR A 285 21.17 5.64 11.11
N GLY A 286 21.94 4.65 10.66
CA GLY A 286 22.97 3.97 11.45
C GLY A 286 22.65 2.52 11.85
N VAL A 287 21.65 1.89 11.23
CA VAL A 287 21.38 0.45 11.43
C VAL A 287 22.45 -0.36 10.71
N SER A 288 23.07 -1.32 11.40
CA SER A 288 24.12 -2.14 10.78
C SER A 288 23.58 -3.00 9.62
N LEU A 289 24.38 -3.16 8.56
CA LEU A 289 23.99 -3.94 7.38
C LEU A 289 23.60 -5.39 7.70
N GLU A 290 24.19 -6.00 8.72
CA GLU A 290 23.80 -7.35 9.18
C GLU A 290 22.40 -7.38 9.80
N LYS A 291 22.02 -6.36 10.58
CA LYS A 291 20.64 -6.23 11.10
C LYS A 291 19.66 -6.01 9.95
N ILE A 292 20.00 -5.13 9.01
CA ILE A 292 19.16 -4.86 7.82
C ILE A 292 18.96 -6.13 7.01
N LYS A 293 20.05 -6.84 6.68
CA LYS A 293 20.02 -8.13 5.96
C LYS A 293 19.10 -9.14 6.64
N LYS A 294 19.20 -9.27 7.97
CA LYS A 294 18.34 -10.18 8.74
C LYS A 294 16.87 -9.79 8.62
N GLN A 295 16.53 -8.51 8.75
CA GLN A 295 15.14 -8.04 8.66
C GLN A 295 14.57 -8.18 7.24
N LEU A 296 15.35 -7.86 6.20
CA LEU A 296 14.94 -8.08 4.81
C LEU A 296 14.58 -9.55 4.54
N GLY A 297 15.34 -10.48 5.13
CA GLY A 297 15.06 -11.92 5.04
C GLY A 297 13.75 -12.36 5.69
N THR A 298 13.19 -11.59 6.63
CA THR A 298 11.96 -11.93 7.38
C THR A 298 10.72 -11.14 6.96
N PHE A 299 10.86 -10.19 6.05
CA PHE A 299 9.73 -9.41 5.56
C PHE A 299 8.78 -10.28 4.73
N LYS A 300 7.51 -10.34 5.15
CA LYS A 300 6.46 -11.15 4.50
C LYS A 300 5.73 -10.39 3.38
N GLY A 301 5.83 -9.07 3.36
CA GLY A 301 5.16 -8.23 2.38
C GLY A 301 4.03 -7.38 2.95
N VAL A 302 3.32 -6.74 2.04
CA VAL A 302 2.13 -5.93 2.31
C VAL A 302 0.94 -6.65 1.72
N GLN A 303 -0.17 -6.73 2.46
CA GLN A 303 -1.37 -7.39 1.96
C GLN A 303 -1.78 -6.81 0.61
N ARG A 304 -2.08 -7.73 -0.33
CA ARG A 304 -2.47 -7.44 -1.71
C ARG A 304 -1.36 -6.83 -2.57
N ARG A 305 -0.08 -6.99 -2.20
CA ARG A 305 1.07 -6.62 -3.03
C ARG A 305 1.92 -7.88 -3.23
N PHE A 306 1.49 -8.72 -4.17
CA PHE A 306 2.00 -10.07 -4.41
C PHE A 306 1.93 -10.95 -3.14
N SER A 307 0.78 -10.95 -2.47
CA SER A 307 0.59 -11.69 -1.22
C SER A 307 0.43 -13.18 -1.47
N TYR A 308 1.35 -14.00 -0.96
CA TYR A 308 1.18 -15.45 -0.94
C TYR A 308 0.12 -15.85 0.10
N LYS A 309 -1.03 -16.34 -0.36
CA LYS A 309 -2.11 -16.88 0.48
C LYS A 309 -1.98 -18.39 0.68
N ILE A 310 -1.42 -19.06 -0.32
CA ILE A 310 -0.94 -20.44 -0.27
C ILE A 310 0.40 -20.47 -1.01
N LYS A 311 1.40 -21.14 -0.44
CA LYS A 311 2.71 -21.38 -1.08
C LYS A 311 3.17 -22.79 -0.72
N THR A 312 2.66 -23.79 -1.44
CA THR A 312 3.07 -25.19 -1.33
C THR A 312 3.68 -25.67 -2.65
N GLU A 313 4.20 -26.90 -2.68
CA GLU A 313 4.72 -27.51 -3.90
C GLU A 313 3.62 -27.77 -4.94
N ASP A 314 2.38 -28.01 -4.49
CA ASP A 314 1.27 -28.39 -5.35
C ASP A 314 0.42 -27.23 -5.84
N VAL A 315 0.30 -26.16 -5.04
CA VAL A 315 -0.55 -25.01 -5.36
C VAL A 315 0.00 -23.72 -4.77
N VAL A 316 -0.12 -22.65 -5.55
CA VAL A 316 0.25 -21.29 -5.14
C VAL A 316 -0.96 -20.39 -5.39
N LEU A 317 -1.38 -19.66 -4.36
CA LEU A 317 -2.41 -18.64 -4.46
C LEU A 317 -1.80 -17.29 -4.14
N ILE A 318 -1.89 -16.36 -5.09
CA ILE A 318 -1.38 -14.99 -5.00
C ILE A 318 -2.56 -14.04 -5.02
N ASP A 319 -2.57 -13.05 -4.13
CA ASP A 319 -3.53 -11.93 -4.11
C ASP A 319 -2.77 -10.63 -4.36
N ASP A 320 -3.18 -9.89 -5.38
CA ASP A 320 -2.56 -8.64 -5.80
C ASP A 320 -3.60 -7.56 -6.13
N TYR A 321 -3.26 -6.32 -5.78
CA TYR A 321 -4.04 -5.13 -6.01
C TYR A 321 -3.93 -4.59 -7.45
N ALA A 322 -3.09 -5.21 -8.29
CA ALA A 322 -2.88 -4.85 -9.69
C ALA A 322 -4.21 -4.65 -10.43
N HIS A 323 -4.41 -3.43 -10.91
CA HIS A 323 -5.64 -3.00 -11.57
C HIS A 323 -5.37 -2.07 -12.76
N HIS A 324 -4.11 -1.72 -13.00
CA HIS A 324 -3.62 -1.07 -14.22
C HIS A 324 -2.88 -2.08 -15.10
N PRO A 325 -2.89 -1.97 -16.45
CA PRO A 325 -2.18 -2.89 -17.33
C PRO A 325 -0.70 -3.08 -16.98
N THR A 326 0.01 -1.98 -16.70
CA THR A 326 1.43 -2.03 -16.28
C THR A 326 1.65 -2.89 -15.04
N GLU A 327 0.76 -2.80 -14.05
CA GLU A 327 0.86 -3.59 -12.81
C GLU A 327 0.59 -5.07 -13.10
N ILE A 328 -0.39 -5.38 -13.94
CA ILE A 328 -0.71 -6.75 -14.35
C ILE A 328 0.47 -7.38 -15.11
N LYS A 329 1.10 -6.63 -16.02
CA LYS A 329 2.33 -7.06 -16.72
C LYS A 329 3.46 -7.35 -15.71
N ALA A 330 3.63 -6.48 -14.70
CA ALA A 330 4.64 -6.67 -13.65
C ALA A 330 4.36 -7.92 -12.79
N VAL A 331 3.09 -8.22 -12.48
CA VAL A 331 2.71 -9.47 -11.79
C VAL A 331 3.00 -10.68 -12.68
N ALA A 332 2.60 -10.65 -13.96
CA ALA A 332 2.88 -11.74 -14.90
C ALA A 332 4.38 -12.02 -14.98
N GLN A 333 5.21 -10.98 -15.15
CA GLN A 333 6.67 -11.11 -15.16
C GLN A 333 7.19 -11.71 -13.85
N SER A 334 6.73 -11.20 -12.70
CA SER A 334 7.15 -11.67 -11.38
C SER A 334 6.82 -13.15 -11.15
N VAL A 335 5.64 -13.60 -11.59
CA VAL A 335 5.26 -15.01 -11.54
C VAL A 335 6.14 -15.85 -12.46
N ARG A 336 6.41 -15.41 -13.69
CA ARG A 336 7.27 -16.14 -14.64
C ARG A 336 8.72 -16.23 -14.17
N GLU A 337 9.25 -15.20 -13.53
CA GLU A 337 10.59 -15.21 -12.92
C GLU A 337 10.68 -16.25 -11.79
N MET A 338 9.67 -16.31 -10.93
CA MET A 338 9.65 -17.23 -9.78
C MET A 338 9.26 -18.67 -10.17
N TYR A 339 8.45 -18.84 -11.22
CA TYR A 339 7.85 -20.11 -11.61
C TYR A 339 7.87 -20.31 -13.14
N SER A 340 9.07 -20.30 -13.71
CA SER A 340 9.32 -20.29 -15.16
C SER A 340 8.63 -21.39 -15.98
N LYS A 341 8.24 -22.52 -15.38
CA LYS A 341 7.66 -23.68 -16.08
C LYS A 341 6.21 -23.98 -15.70
N GLU A 342 5.64 -23.24 -14.78
CA GLU A 342 4.33 -23.55 -14.20
C GLU A 342 3.22 -22.77 -14.90
N LYS A 343 2.06 -23.40 -15.07
CA LYS A 343 0.86 -22.75 -15.62
C LYS A 343 0.25 -21.80 -14.60
N VAL A 344 -0.21 -20.64 -15.09
CA VAL A 344 -0.77 -19.56 -14.28
C VAL A 344 -2.18 -19.22 -14.75
N LEU A 345 -3.12 -19.36 -13.81
CA LEU A 345 -4.47 -18.85 -13.91
C LEU A 345 -4.52 -17.42 -13.35
N ALA A 346 -4.80 -16.43 -14.18
CA ALA A 346 -5.14 -15.08 -13.73
C ALA A 346 -6.66 -14.95 -13.54
N VAL A 347 -7.06 -14.55 -12.34
CA VAL A 347 -8.45 -14.17 -12.03
C VAL A 347 -8.47 -12.66 -11.89
N PHE A 348 -9.09 -11.95 -12.84
CA PHE A 348 -9.05 -10.50 -12.87
C PHE A 348 -10.44 -9.87 -12.72
N GLN A 349 -10.53 -8.88 -11.85
CA GLN A 349 -11.69 -7.99 -11.75
C GLN A 349 -11.32 -6.59 -12.23
N PRO A 350 -11.84 -6.16 -13.41
CA PRO A 350 -11.65 -4.78 -13.86
C PRO A 350 -12.23 -3.79 -12.85
N HIS A 351 -11.57 -2.64 -12.68
CA HIS A 351 -11.98 -1.58 -11.76
C HIS A 351 -12.27 -0.30 -12.52
N LEU A 352 -13.51 0.23 -12.39
CA LEU A 352 -14.10 1.35 -13.15
C LEU A 352 -14.42 1.05 -14.61
N PHE A 353 -15.53 1.61 -15.10
CA PHE A 353 -15.90 1.54 -16.51
C PHE A 353 -15.03 2.46 -17.35
N SER A 354 -14.74 3.67 -16.88
CA SER A 354 -13.87 4.64 -17.55
C SER A 354 -12.49 4.03 -17.87
N ARG A 355 -11.83 3.47 -16.85
CA ARG A 355 -10.54 2.82 -17.00
C ARG A 355 -10.59 1.62 -17.95
N THR A 356 -11.62 0.79 -17.85
CA THR A 356 -11.79 -0.35 -18.76
C THR A 356 -11.92 0.12 -20.21
N ARG A 357 -12.67 1.20 -20.46
CA ARG A 357 -12.79 1.82 -21.79
C ARG A 357 -11.45 2.32 -22.30
N ASP A 358 -10.73 3.06 -21.46
CA ASP A 358 -9.53 3.80 -21.86
C ASP A 358 -8.33 2.87 -22.12
N PHE A 359 -8.25 1.74 -21.40
CA PHE A 359 -7.11 0.82 -21.43
C PHE A 359 -7.48 -0.59 -21.92
N VAL A 360 -8.57 -0.76 -22.66
CA VAL A 360 -9.08 -2.09 -23.03
C VAL A 360 -8.04 -2.94 -23.77
N ASP A 361 -7.31 -2.33 -24.70
CA ASP A 361 -6.31 -3.03 -25.53
C ASP A 361 -5.07 -3.39 -24.70
N ASP A 362 -4.63 -2.48 -23.83
CA ASP A 362 -3.50 -2.72 -22.92
C ASP A 362 -3.84 -3.79 -21.87
N PHE A 363 -5.08 -3.82 -21.35
CA PHE A 363 -5.55 -4.89 -20.48
C PHE A 363 -5.56 -6.23 -21.21
N ALA A 364 -6.06 -6.25 -22.45
CA ALA A 364 -6.10 -7.46 -23.25
C ALA A 364 -4.69 -8.02 -23.48
N GLU A 365 -3.72 -7.16 -23.82
CA GLU A 365 -2.32 -7.55 -23.97
C GLU A 365 -1.74 -8.08 -22.65
N ALA A 366 -1.94 -7.36 -21.53
CA ALA A 366 -1.41 -7.73 -20.23
C ALA A 366 -1.97 -9.08 -19.72
N LEU A 367 -3.28 -9.30 -19.87
CA LEU A 367 -3.95 -10.53 -19.46
C LEU A 367 -3.59 -11.71 -20.36
N SER A 368 -3.17 -11.45 -21.60
CA SER A 368 -2.72 -12.49 -22.53
C SER A 368 -1.32 -13.03 -22.23
N LEU A 369 -0.63 -12.51 -21.22
CA LEU A 369 0.65 -13.04 -20.72
C LEU A 369 0.50 -14.27 -19.81
N PHE A 370 -0.73 -14.55 -19.35
CA PHE A 370 -1.06 -15.71 -18.52
C PHE A 370 -1.49 -16.91 -19.37
N ASP A 371 -1.54 -18.11 -18.78
CA ASP A 371 -1.93 -19.33 -19.49
C ASP A 371 -3.45 -19.52 -19.55
N GLU A 372 -4.14 -19.01 -18.53
CA GLU A 372 -5.59 -19.08 -18.40
C GLU A 372 -6.12 -17.82 -17.71
N VAL A 373 -7.30 -17.34 -18.11
CA VAL A 373 -7.92 -16.14 -17.55
C VAL A 373 -9.38 -16.38 -17.16
N LEU A 374 -9.72 -16.06 -15.90
CA LEU A 374 -11.10 -15.85 -15.48
C LEU A 374 -11.34 -14.36 -15.28
N LEU A 375 -12.36 -13.81 -15.94
CA LEU A 375 -12.80 -12.43 -15.74
C LEU A 375 -14.04 -12.39 -14.86
N LEU A 376 -14.05 -11.47 -13.90
CA LEU A 376 -15.25 -11.04 -13.20
C LEU A 376 -15.87 -9.82 -13.89
N ASP A 377 -17.13 -9.52 -13.54
CA ASP A 377 -17.76 -8.26 -13.92
C ASP A 377 -16.99 -7.05 -13.39
N ILE A 378 -17.05 -5.94 -14.13
CA ILE A 378 -16.41 -4.67 -13.79
C ILE A 378 -16.91 -4.20 -12.42
N TYR A 379 -15.99 -3.97 -11.49
CA TYR A 379 -16.29 -3.32 -10.23
C TYR A 379 -16.47 -1.81 -10.47
N PRO A 380 -17.69 -1.26 -10.28
CA PRO A 380 -17.98 0.12 -10.66
C PRO A 380 -17.37 1.16 -9.73
N ALA A 381 -17.05 0.76 -8.49
CA ALA A 381 -16.80 1.66 -7.37
C ALA A 381 -17.91 2.73 -7.22
N ARG A 382 -17.71 3.91 -7.83
CA ARG A 382 -18.64 5.06 -7.81
C ARG A 382 -19.24 5.41 -9.17
N GLU A 383 -18.86 4.70 -10.23
CA GLU A 383 -19.27 5.02 -11.60
C GLU A 383 -20.61 4.39 -11.98
N LEU A 384 -21.34 5.10 -12.85
CA LEU A 384 -22.46 4.53 -13.57
C LEU A 384 -21.93 3.71 -14.76
N PRO A 385 -22.61 2.61 -15.14
CA PRO A 385 -22.25 1.84 -16.32
C PRO A 385 -22.12 2.69 -17.59
N ILE A 386 -21.06 2.46 -18.36
CA ILE A 386 -20.87 3.07 -19.68
C ILE A 386 -21.36 2.08 -20.74
N LYS A 387 -22.26 2.54 -21.62
CA LYS A 387 -22.84 1.70 -22.68
C LYS A 387 -21.73 1.07 -23.54
N GLY A 388 -21.77 -0.26 -23.67
CA GLY A 388 -20.80 -1.03 -24.47
C GLY A 388 -19.52 -1.42 -23.73
N VAL A 389 -19.27 -0.87 -22.53
CA VAL A 389 -18.09 -1.19 -21.73
C VAL A 389 -18.44 -2.29 -20.73
N THR A 390 -18.02 -3.52 -21.04
CA THR A 390 -18.29 -4.70 -20.20
C THR A 390 -17.05 -5.58 -20.09
N SER A 391 -16.99 -6.45 -19.08
CA SER A 391 -15.93 -7.47 -19.00
C SER A 391 -15.96 -8.44 -20.17
N ASN A 392 -17.13 -8.67 -20.80
CA ASN A 392 -17.22 -9.47 -22.02
C ASN A 392 -16.52 -8.79 -23.21
N TRP A 393 -16.67 -7.47 -23.36
CA TRP A 393 -15.95 -6.72 -24.39
C TRP A 393 -14.43 -6.80 -24.22
N LEU A 394 -13.94 -6.77 -22.98
CA LEU A 394 -12.53 -7.05 -22.69
C LEU A 394 -12.15 -8.51 -23.01
N LEU A 395 -12.98 -9.49 -22.62
CA LEU A 395 -12.74 -10.91 -22.86
C LEU A 395 -12.54 -11.21 -24.35
N GLU A 396 -13.32 -10.58 -25.23
CA GLU A 396 -13.22 -10.75 -26.69
C GLU A 396 -11.87 -10.31 -27.26
N LYS A 397 -11.20 -9.35 -26.60
CA LYS A 397 -9.90 -8.81 -27.05
C LYS A 397 -8.68 -9.59 -26.54
N ILE A 398 -8.80 -10.31 -25.42
CA ILE A 398 -7.73 -11.17 -24.89
C ILE A 398 -7.37 -12.24 -25.93
N THR A 399 -6.10 -12.51 -26.20
CA THR A 399 -5.70 -13.36 -27.34
C THR A 399 -5.54 -14.83 -26.99
N ILE A 400 -5.46 -15.20 -25.71
CA ILE A 400 -5.34 -16.60 -25.29
C ILE A 400 -6.67 -17.37 -25.44
N ASP A 401 -6.58 -18.68 -25.70
CA ASP A 401 -7.75 -19.53 -25.93
C ASP A 401 -8.50 -19.85 -24.61
N THR A 402 -7.76 -20.10 -23.53
CA THR A 402 -8.34 -20.51 -22.25
C THR A 402 -8.76 -19.28 -21.43
N LYS A 403 -9.93 -18.74 -21.76
CA LYS A 403 -10.47 -17.55 -21.10
C LYS A 403 -11.98 -17.66 -20.88
N LYS A 404 -12.48 -17.13 -19.77
CA LYS A 404 -13.90 -17.23 -19.43
C LYS A 404 -14.39 -16.09 -18.55
N LEU A 405 -15.61 -15.61 -18.79
CA LEU A 405 -16.33 -14.72 -17.87
C LEU A 405 -17.03 -15.56 -16.79
N VAL A 406 -16.87 -15.18 -15.51
CA VAL A 406 -17.36 -15.92 -14.34
C VAL A 406 -18.04 -14.96 -13.37
N SER A 407 -19.14 -15.39 -12.74
CA SER A 407 -19.77 -14.64 -11.66
C SER A 407 -19.07 -14.94 -10.32
N LYS A 408 -19.15 -14.01 -9.36
CA LYS A 408 -18.47 -14.16 -8.05
C LYS A 408 -18.87 -15.45 -7.33
N GLU A 409 -20.15 -15.82 -7.39
CA GLU A 409 -20.71 -16.99 -6.72
C GLU A 409 -20.19 -18.32 -7.31
N LYS A 410 -19.74 -18.29 -8.56
CA LYS A 410 -19.18 -19.47 -9.26
C LYS A 410 -17.67 -19.48 -9.26
N LEU A 411 -17.01 -18.40 -8.82
CA LEU A 411 -15.59 -18.19 -9.00
C LEU A 411 -14.75 -19.31 -8.39
N SER A 412 -14.96 -19.60 -7.10
CA SER A 412 -14.19 -20.61 -6.38
C SER A 412 -14.32 -22.00 -7.00
N ASN A 413 -15.53 -22.34 -7.48
CA ASN A 413 -15.80 -23.59 -8.19
C ASN A 413 -15.18 -23.67 -9.59
N GLU A 414 -15.02 -22.54 -10.29
CA GLU A 414 -14.32 -22.51 -11.57
C GLU A 414 -12.80 -22.59 -11.39
N ILE A 415 -12.25 -21.92 -10.36
CA ILE A 415 -10.82 -21.98 -10.04
C ILE A 415 -10.36 -23.43 -9.76
N ILE A 416 -11.12 -24.20 -8.97
CA ILE A 416 -10.74 -25.59 -8.67
C ILE A 416 -10.76 -26.53 -9.89
N LYS A 417 -11.40 -26.14 -11.01
CA LYS A 417 -11.39 -26.91 -12.27
C LYS A 417 -10.10 -26.70 -13.06
N SER A 418 -9.38 -25.61 -12.83
CA SER A 418 -8.10 -25.35 -13.47
C SER A 418 -7.05 -26.37 -13.04
N GLU A 419 -6.18 -26.73 -13.98
CA GLU A 419 -4.96 -27.51 -13.74
C GLU A 419 -3.75 -26.60 -13.47
N SER A 420 -3.93 -25.29 -13.48
CA SER A 420 -2.85 -24.34 -13.19
C SER A 420 -2.42 -24.48 -11.73
N LYS A 421 -1.12 -24.67 -11.52
CA LYS A 421 -0.52 -24.68 -10.18
C LYS A 421 -0.63 -23.32 -9.49
N ILE A 422 -0.56 -22.25 -10.28
CA ILE A 422 -0.54 -20.88 -9.76
C ILE A 422 -1.86 -20.22 -10.09
N VAL A 423 -2.50 -19.67 -9.07
CA VAL A 423 -3.69 -18.83 -9.19
C VAL A 423 -3.34 -17.43 -8.71
N ALA A 424 -3.50 -16.44 -9.57
CA ALA A 424 -3.26 -15.03 -9.26
C ALA A 424 -4.60 -14.27 -9.27
N MET A 425 -5.06 -13.84 -8.11
CA MET A 425 -6.26 -13.00 -7.95
C MET A 425 -5.87 -11.53 -8.02
N LEU A 426 -6.32 -10.84 -9.05
CA LEU A 426 -5.88 -9.50 -9.45
C LEU A 426 -7.06 -8.52 -9.45
N GLY A 427 -6.91 -7.39 -8.76
CA GLY A 427 -7.83 -6.26 -8.92
C GLY A 427 -8.00 -5.41 -7.65
N ALA A 428 -8.41 -4.16 -7.82
CA ALA A 428 -8.59 -3.21 -6.72
C ALA A 428 -9.97 -3.26 -6.04
N GLY A 429 -10.93 -3.98 -6.64
CA GLY A 429 -12.30 -4.07 -6.17
C GLY A 429 -12.49 -5.07 -5.02
N ASP A 430 -13.68 -5.62 -4.94
CA ASP A 430 -14.10 -6.57 -3.91
C ASP A 430 -13.67 -8.02 -4.18
N ILE A 431 -12.93 -8.29 -5.25
CA ILE A 431 -12.26 -9.59 -5.48
C ILE A 431 -11.39 -10.02 -4.28
N GLY A 432 -10.79 -9.07 -3.55
CA GLY A 432 -10.01 -9.34 -2.34
C GLY A 432 -10.82 -10.00 -1.21
N LEU A 433 -12.14 -9.82 -1.18
CA LEU A 433 -13.01 -10.45 -0.19
C LEU A 433 -13.28 -11.94 -0.50
N LEU A 434 -13.01 -12.37 -1.74
CA LEU A 434 -13.22 -13.75 -2.19
C LEU A 434 -11.98 -14.64 -1.95
N VAL A 435 -10.85 -14.04 -1.61
CA VAL A 435 -9.56 -14.72 -1.51
C VAL A 435 -9.58 -15.84 -0.46
N ASP A 436 -10.19 -15.61 0.71
CA ASP A 436 -10.26 -16.62 1.76
C ASP A 436 -11.17 -17.81 1.37
N GLU A 437 -12.26 -17.56 0.65
CA GLU A 437 -13.12 -18.62 0.11
C GLU A 437 -12.35 -19.47 -0.91
N VAL A 438 -11.66 -18.82 -1.85
CA VAL A 438 -10.82 -19.49 -2.86
C VAL A 438 -9.70 -20.28 -2.19
N LYS A 439 -9.04 -19.70 -1.19
CA LYS A 439 -8.00 -20.36 -0.41
C LYS A 439 -8.51 -21.66 0.20
N ASN A 440 -9.65 -21.61 0.90
CA ASN A 440 -10.23 -22.80 1.54
C ASN A 440 -10.55 -23.89 0.51
N LYS A 441 -11.12 -23.53 -0.65
CA LYS A 441 -11.43 -24.47 -1.73
C LYS A 441 -10.19 -25.12 -2.35
N LEU A 442 -9.12 -24.34 -2.55
CA LEU A 442 -7.84 -24.87 -3.04
C LEU A 442 -7.19 -25.79 -2.02
N GLU A 443 -7.16 -25.41 -0.73
CA GLU A 443 -6.65 -26.29 0.32
C GLU A 443 -7.44 -27.61 0.41
N GLU A 444 -8.77 -27.58 0.28
CA GLU A 444 -9.61 -28.79 0.24
C GLU A 444 -9.28 -29.69 -0.96
N LYS A 445 -8.99 -29.11 -2.13
CA LYS A 445 -8.62 -29.85 -3.36
C LYS A 445 -7.30 -30.59 -3.19
N HIS A 446 -6.32 -29.97 -2.52
CA HIS A 446 -4.93 -30.48 -2.42
C HIS A 446 -4.61 -31.18 -1.09
N LYS A 447 -5.57 -31.32 -0.17
CA LYS A 447 -5.44 -32.14 1.07
C LYS A 447 -5.66 -33.64 0.84
N LYS A 448 -5.96 -34.06 -0.39
CA LYS A 448 -6.10 -35.47 -0.80
C LYS A 448 -4.85 -35.91 -1.54
#